data_AF-A0A4U7JCQ2-F1
#
_entry.id   AF-A0A4U7JCQ2-F1
#
_cell.length_a   1.000
_cell.length_b   1.000
_cell.length_c   1.000
_cell.angle_alpha   90.00
_cell.angle_beta   90.00
_cell.angle_gamma   90.00
#
_symmetry.space_group_name_H-M   'P 1'
#
loop_
_entity.id
_entity.type
_entity.pdbx_description
1 polymer ?
#
loop_
_entity_poly.entity_id
_entity_poly.type
_entity_poly.pdbx_seq_one_letter_code
_entity_poly.pdbx_strand_id
1 'polypeptide(L)' 'MRKMSENQIQKAISNVTATLAVEGLKANKVTISYGRKFFNDEISIDEAIKLTTRRILLKKERMVRS' A
#
# COMPACT_ATOMS: atom_id res chain seq x y z
N MET A 1 9.13 5.74 14.24
CA MET A 1 9.30 6.80 13.20
C MET A 1 8.54 8.03 13.68
N ARG A 2 8.76 9.24 13.13
CA ARG A 2 7.90 10.39 13.46
C ARG A 2 6.70 10.38 12.51
N LYS A 3 5.48 10.39 13.07
CA LYS A 3 4.22 10.52 12.31
C LYS A 3 4.31 11.65 11.28
N MET A 4 3.94 11.33 10.04
CA MET A 4 3.92 12.31 8.95
C MET A 4 2.66 13.19 9.02
N SER A 5 2.72 14.42 8.51
CA SER A 5 1.51 15.23 8.35
C SER A 5 0.63 14.71 7.23
N GLU A 6 -0.67 14.97 7.28
CA GLU A 6 -1.62 14.51 6.26
C GLU A 6 -1.22 14.96 4.84
N ASN A 7 -0.68 16.19 4.71
CA ASN A 7 -0.17 16.69 3.43
C ASN A 7 1.04 15.88 2.92
N GLN A 8 1.94 15.48 3.82
CA GLN A 8 3.09 14.65 3.44
C GLN A 8 2.64 13.24 3.04
N ILE A 9 1.68 12.66 3.76
CA ILE A 9 1.10 11.34 3.46
C ILE A 9 0.41 11.37 2.10
N GLN A 10 -0.42 12.38 1.85
CA GLN A 10 -1.12 12.55 0.58
C GLN A 10 -0.13 12.69 -0.58
N LYS A 11 0.94 13.48 -0.40
CA LYS A 11 2.00 13.63 -1.42
C LYS A 11 2.71 12.32 -1.70
N ALA A 12 3.06 11.54 -0.66
CA ALA A 12 3.70 10.24 -0.82
C ALA A 12 2.79 9.25 -1.59
N ILE A 13 1.51 9.16 -1.22
CA ILE A 13 0.54 8.29 -1.89
C ILE A 13 0.30 8.72 -3.35
N SER A 14 0.20 10.03 -3.61
CA SER A 14 0.05 10.56 -4.98
C SER A 14 1.26 10.22 -5.84
N ASN A 15 2.48 10.36 -5.33
CA ASN A 15 3.71 10.03 -6.06
C ASN A 15 3.77 8.54 -6.42
N VAL A 16 3.45 7.65 -5.47
CA VAL A 16 3.40 6.21 -5.73
C VAL A 16 2.33 5.88 -6.78
N THR A 17 1.15 6.50 -6.68
CA THR A 17 0.05 6.28 -7.63
C THR A 17 0.43 6.75 -9.03
N ALA A 18 1.05 7.93 -9.15
CA ALA A 18 1.52 8.47 -10.43
C ALA A 18 2.61 7.58 -11.04
N THR A 19 3.56 7.13 -10.23
CA THR A 19 4.64 6.22 -10.68
C THR A 19 4.07 4.92 -11.23
N LEU A 20 3.11 4.30 -10.53
CA LEU A 20 2.45 3.10 -11.01
C LEU A 20 1.64 3.36 -12.28
N ALA A 21 0.99 4.52 -12.39
CA ALA A 21 0.21 4.89 -13.56
C ALA A 21 1.09 5.08 -14.82
N VAL A 22 2.32 5.59 -14.66
CA VAL A 22 3.31 5.66 -15.76
C VAL A 22 3.61 4.26 -16.30
N GLU A 23 3.66 3.25 -15.45
CA GLU A 23 3.85 1.84 -15.81
C GLU A 23 2.56 1.14 -16.27
N GLY A 24 1.46 1.88 -16.45
CA GLY A 24 0.14 1.31 -16.80
C GLY A 24 -0.51 0.49 -15.68
N LEU A 25 0.02 0.56 -14.46
CA LEU A 25 -0.46 -0.17 -13.29
C LEU A 25 -1.44 0.67 -12.46
N LYS A 26 -2.44 0.01 -11.88
CA LYS A 26 -3.37 0.63 -10.93
C LYS A 26 -3.01 0.23 -9.51
N ALA A 27 -2.82 1.24 -8.65
CA ALA A 27 -2.60 1.02 -7.23
C ALA A 27 -3.80 0.30 -6.58
N ASN A 28 -3.52 -0.71 -5.76
CA ASN A 28 -4.57 -1.40 -5.03
C ASN A 28 -5.00 -0.57 -3.80
N LYS A 29 -6.29 -0.21 -3.72
CA LYS A 29 -6.82 0.63 -2.64
C LYS A 29 -6.52 0.10 -1.23
N VAL A 30 -6.48 -1.23 -1.06
CA VAL A 30 -6.20 -1.84 0.25
C VAL A 30 -4.72 -1.79 0.60
N THR A 31 -3.81 -1.92 -0.37
CA THR A 31 -2.37 -1.78 -0.08
C THR A 31 -2.01 -0.31 0.17
N ILE A 32 -2.69 0.63 -0.49
CA ILE A 32 -2.59 2.07 -0.19
C ILE A 32 -3.03 2.38 1.24
N SER A 33 -4.09 1.72 1.76
CA SER A 33 -4.50 1.95 3.15
C SER A 33 -3.47 1.44 4.15
N TYR A 34 -2.78 0.33 3.88
CA TYR A 34 -1.66 -0.12 4.72
C TYR A 34 -0.50 0.89 4.72
N GLY A 35 -0.14 1.43 3.55
CA GLY A 35 0.86 2.50 3.47
C GLY A 35 0.48 3.74 4.28
N ARG A 36 -0.80 4.16 4.22
CA ARG A 36 -1.31 5.28 5.04
C ARG A 36 -1.20 5.01 6.54
N LYS A 37 -1.56 3.80 6.99
CA LYS A 37 -1.42 3.39 8.40
C LYS A 37 0.03 3.44 8.86
N PHE A 38 0.96 2.98 8.03
CA PHE A 38 2.40 3.07 8.32
C PHE A 38 2.86 4.52 8.49
N PHE A 39 2.51 5.42 7.55
CA PHE A 39 2.89 6.83 7.67
C PHE A 39 2.23 7.56 8.85
N ASN A 40 1.08 7.07 9.31
CA ASN A 40 0.39 7.53 10.52
C ASN A 40 0.96 6.95 11.82
N ASP A 41 1.98 6.09 11.76
CA ASP A 41 2.54 5.35 12.91
C ASP A 41 1.51 4.41 13.58
N GLU A 42 0.47 3.99 12.85
CA GLU A 42 -0.55 3.04 13.32
C GLU A 42 -0.09 1.58 13.21
N ILE A 43 0.81 1.28 12.27
CA ILE A 43 1.43 -0.03 12.06
C ILE A 43 2.91 0.14 11.70
N SER A 44 3.73 -0.88 11.98
CA SER A 44 5.13 -0.88 11.56
C SER A 44 5.28 -1.11 10.05
N ILE A 45 6.47 -0.83 9.51
CA ILE A 45 6.78 -1.13 8.11
C ILE A 45 6.70 -2.64 7.83
N ASP A 46 7.17 -3.46 8.77
CA ASP A 46 7.12 -4.93 8.65
C ASP A 46 5.69 -5.44 8.61
N GLU A 47 4.80 -4.85 9.41
CA GLU A 47 3.38 -5.20 9.41
C GLU A 47 2.69 -4.76 8.10
N ALA A 48 2.99 -3.56 7.59
CA ALA A 48 2.48 -3.10 6.29
C ALA A 48 2.91 -4.02 5.14
N ILE A 49 4.18 -4.46 5.14
CA ILE A 49 4.72 -5.41 4.16
C ILE A 49 4.03 -6.77 4.32
N LYS A 50 3.92 -7.30 5.54
CA LYS A 50 3.27 -8.59 5.82
C LYS A 50 1.82 -8.62 5.33
N LEU A 51 1.04 -7.57 5.60
CA LEU A 51 -0.34 -7.44 5.14
C LEU A 51 -0.45 -7.37 3.61
N THR A 52 0.46 -6.62 2.97
CA THR A 52 0.54 -6.52 1.51
C THR A 52 0.85 -7.88 0.88
N THR A 53 1.87 -8.58 1.37
CA THR A 53 2.27 -9.91 0.90
C THR A 53 1.15 -10.93 1.07
N ARG A 54 0.50 -10.96 2.24
CA ARG A 54 -0.65 -11.85 2.49
C ARG A 54 -1.76 -11.62 1.48
N ARG A 55 -2.05 -10.36 1.14
CA ARG A 55 -3.08 -10.02 0.14
C ARG A 55 -2.72 -10.51 -1.26
N ILE A 56 -1.45 -10.44 -1.64
CA ILE A 56 -0.96 -10.95 -2.92
C ILE A 56 -1.16 -12.47 -2.99
N LEU A 57 -0.77 -13.20 -1.93
CA LEU A 57 -0.93 -14.65 -1.85
C LEU A 57 -2.41 -15.07 -1.96
N LEU A 58 -3.30 -14.44 -1.20
CA LEU A 58 -4.74 -14.72 -1.25
C LEU A 58 -5.34 -14.43 -2.64
N LYS A 59 -4.88 -13.39 -3.33
CA LYS A 59 -5.34 -13.09 -4.69
C LYS A 59 -4.87 -14.18 -5.67
N LYS A 60 -3.62 -14.63 -5.55
CA LYS A 60 -3.06 -15.71 -6.37
C LYS A 60 -3.83 -17.01 -6.19
N GLU A 61 -4.12 -17.40 -4.95
CA GLU A 61 -4.91 -18.60 -4.64
C GLU A 61 -6.30 -18.57 -5.26
N ARG A 62 -6.98 -17.42 -5.22
CA ARG A 62 -8.30 -17.25 -5.85
C ARG A 62 -8.26 -17.42 -7.37
N MET A 63 -7.21 -16.91 -8.02
CA MET A 63 -7.04 -17.03 -9.47
C MET A 63 -6.71 -18.45 -9.93
N VAL A 64 -6.06 -19.26 -9.08
CA VAL A 64 -5.75 -20.67 -9.39
C VAL A 64 -6.98 -21.56 -9.25
N ARG A 65 -7.97 -21.16 -8.43
CA ARG A 65 -9.19 -21.93 -8.15
C ARG A 65 -10.38 -21.58 -9.07
N SER A 66 -10.23 -20.55 -9.90
CA SER A 66 -11.22 -20.07 -10.87
C SER A 66 -10.89 -20.57 -12.26
#